data_AF-A0A972HL56-F1
#
_entry.id   AF-A0A972HL56-F1
#
_cell.length_a   1.000
_cell.length_b   1.000
_cell.length_c   1.000
_cell.angle_alpha   90.00
_cell.angle_beta   90.00
_cell.angle_gamma   90.00
#
_symmetry.space_group_name_H-M   'P 1'
#
loop_
_entity.id
_entity.type
_entity.pdbx_description
1 polymer ?
#
loop_
_entity_poly.entity_id
_entity_poly.type
_entity_poly.pdbx_seq_one_letter_code
_entity_poly.pdbx_strand_id
1 'polypeptide(L)'
;MWEDSSTTGDNEIHVFSGTPTVQYTNIQGGWSGTGNINLDPIFADTVHFYLDPSSPCIDAGNPDASYNDLEDPDRPGFARFPAMGTLRNDMGAYGGPGIAEWIITGIKEDTNLPNGNWPDQLELYQNFPNPFNPTTTIKYFLPTGGKVEIAIFNALGQRIKVWVNPYQEAGAHKVVWDGTTDSGQQAGSGLYFYRIRTGQHTIIRKMILLR
;
A
#
# COMPACT_ATOMS: atom_id res chain seq x y z
N MET A 1 10.48 3.17 2.62
CA MET A 1 11.25 2.08 1.99
C MET A 1 10.88 0.86 2.81
N TRP A 2 9.80 0.18 2.42
CA TRP A 2 9.21 -0.94 3.16
C TRP A 2 9.14 -2.12 2.18
N GLU A 3 10.30 -2.74 1.97
CA GLU A 3 10.45 -4.08 1.41
C GLU A 3 11.62 -4.70 2.15
N ASP A 4 11.35 -5.36 3.28
CA ASP A 4 12.26 -6.40 3.76
C ASP A 4 11.76 -7.73 3.19
N SER A 5 12.61 -8.36 2.38
CA SER A 5 12.44 -9.73 1.88
C SER A 5 13.60 -10.62 2.34
N SER A 6 14.39 -10.17 3.31
CA SER A 6 15.49 -10.93 3.87
C SER A 6 14.93 -11.99 4.83
N THR A 7 14.95 -13.23 4.37
CA THR A 7 14.65 -14.41 5.19
C THR A 7 15.90 -14.89 5.95
N THR A 8 16.94 -14.06 6.03
CA THR A 8 18.30 -14.43 6.44
C THR A 8 18.92 -13.51 7.48
N GLY A 9 18.16 -12.96 8.44
CA GLY A 9 18.74 -12.33 9.64
C GLY A 9 19.77 -11.22 9.36
N ASP A 10 19.66 -10.57 8.21
CA ASP A 10 20.51 -9.46 7.80
C ASP A 10 19.86 -8.14 8.22
N ASN A 11 20.66 -7.12 8.55
CA ASN A 11 20.15 -5.81 8.95
C ASN A 11 19.29 -5.18 7.82
N GLU A 12 18.19 -4.51 8.17
CA GLU A 12 17.31 -3.79 7.21
C GLU A 12 18.05 -2.72 6.38
N ILE A 13 19.20 -2.25 6.85
CA ILE A 13 20.10 -1.35 6.12
C ILE A 13 21.44 -2.06 5.86
N HIS A 14 21.82 -2.12 4.58
CA HIS A 14 23.15 -2.52 4.13
C HIS A 14 23.99 -1.29 3.76
N VAL A 15 25.12 -1.09 4.46
CA VAL A 15 26.07 -0.01 4.16
C VAL A 15 27.20 -0.56 3.28
N PHE A 16 27.18 -0.25 1.99
CA PHE A 16 28.21 -0.68 1.06
C PHE A 16 29.54 0.09 1.23
N SER A 17 29.48 1.34 1.69
CA SER A 17 30.65 2.17 2.03
C SER A 17 30.26 3.38 2.89
N GLY A 18 31.16 3.86 3.74
CA GLY A 18 30.95 5.04 4.61
C GLY A 18 30.38 4.69 5.99
N THR A 19 30.13 5.72 6.81
CA THR A 19 29.45 5.59 8.11
C THR A 19 28.20 6.47 8.08
N PRO A 20 26.98 5.90 8.01
CA PRO A 20 25.77 6.71 8.02
C PRO A 20 25.54 7.30 9.41
N THR A 21 25.08 8.55 9.46
CA THR A 21 24.49 9.11 10.68
C THR A 21 23.00 8.80 10.65
N VAL A 22 22.55 7.93 11.55
CA VAL A 22 21.14 7.51 11.67
C VAL A 22 20.59 8.09 12.96
N GLN A 23 19.52 8.89 12.89
CA GLN A 23 18.90 9.53 14.05
C GLN A 23 17.38 9.49 13.94
N TYR A 24 16.70 9.35 15.08
CA TYR A 24 15.24 9.30 15.17
C TYR A 24 14.62 8.29 14.20
N THR A 25 15.08 7.04 14.29
CA THR A 25 14.57 5.91 13.50
C THR A 25 14.15 4.74 14.39
N ASN A 26 13.27 3.88 13.90
CA ASN A 26 12.82 2.65 14.55
C ASN A 26 13.35 1.37 13.85
N ILE A 27 14.46 1.49 13.12
CA ILE A 27 15.03 0.44 12.26
C ILE A 27 15.64 -0.68 13.10
N GLN A 28 15.36 -1.92 12.70
CA GLN A 28 15.88 -3.10 13.39
C GLN A 28 17.40 -3.22 13.24
N GLY A 29 18.06 -3.72 14.28
CA GLY A 29 19.52 -3.91 14.31
C GLY A 29 20.28 -2.93 15.21
N GLY A 30 19.58 -2.04 15.93
CA GLY A 30 20.16 -1.29 17.06
C GLY A 30 21.20 -0.23 16.67
N TRP A 31 20.96 0.49 15.58
CA TRP A 31 21.86 1.54 15.08
C TRP A 31 22.17 2.60 16.13
N SER A 32 23.46 2.78 16.42
CA SER A 32 23.93 3.85 17.32
C SER A 32 23.60 5.22 16.74
N GLY A 33 23.04 6.10 17.55
CA GLY A 33 22.66 7.45 17.13
C GLY A 33 21.61 8.05 18.06
N THR A 34 21.37 9.35 17.91
CA THR A 34 20.41 10.07 18.77
C THR A 34 18.98 9.65 18.46
N GLY A 35 18.22 9.27 19.49
CA GLY A 35 16.78 9.07 19.38
C GLY A 35 16.34 7.84 18.59
N ASN A 36 17.26 6.94 18.21
CA ASN A 36 16.89 5.67 17.61
C ASN A 36 16.27 4.72 18.65
N ILE A 37 15.23 4.00 18.25
CA ILE A 37 14.64 2.92 19.03
C ILE A 37 14.74 1.62 18.23
N ASN A 38 14.88 0.49 18.92
CA ASN A 38 14.91 -0.84 18.29
C ASN A 38 13.62 -1.59 18.68
N LEU A 39 12.49 -0.99 18.32
CA LEU A 39 11.15 -1.49 18.65
C LEU A 39 10.22 -1.28 17.45
N ASP A 40 9.42 -2.29 17.14
CA ASP A 40 8.49 -2.24 16.03
C ASP A 40 7.29 -1.31 16.33
N PRO A 41 6.76 -0.62 15.31
CA PRO A 41 5.48 0.07 15.45
C PRO A 41 4.37 -0.95 15.71
N ILE A 42 3.42 -0.57 16.56
CA ILE A 42 2.23 -1.38 16.82
C ILE A 42 1.11 -0.67 16.08
N PHE A 43 0.49 -1.35 15.12
CA PHE A 43 -0.60 -0.77 14.34
C PHE A 43 -1.95 -1.24 14.88
N ALA A 44 -2.89 -0.30 15.00
CA ALA A 44 -4.28 -0.57 15.35
C ALA A 44 -5.04 -1.25 14.20
N ASP A 45 -4.59 -1.08 12.96
CA ASP A 45 -5.12 -1.78 11.80
C ASP A 45 -4.04 -2.12 10.76
N THR A 46 -4.37 -3.01 9.83
CA THR A 46 -3.48 -3.45 8.75
C THR A 46 -3.76 -2.76 7.40
N VAL A 47 -4.69 -1.79 7.38
CA VAL A 47 -5.22 -1.19 6.15
C VAL A 47 -4.71 0.23 6.00
N HIS A 48 -4.86 1.02 7.04
CA HIS A 48 -4.43 2.39 7.13
C HIS A 48 -3.15 2.54 7.94
N PHE A 49 -2.69 1.53 8.68
CA PHE A 49 -1.46 1.61 9.47
C PHE A 49 -1.48 2.74 10.51
N TYR A 50 -2.64 3.00 11.10
CA TYR A 50 -2.73 3.88 12.26
C TYR A 50 -1.98 3.25 13.42
N LEU A 51 -1.18 4.04 14.12
CA LEU A 51 -0.49 3.57 15.33
C LEU A 51 -1.53 3.25 16.41
N ASP A 52 -1.37 2.09 17.03
CA ASP A 52 -2.08 1.77 18.26
C ASP A 52 -1.63 2.75 19.37
N PRO A 53 -2.53 3.21 20.26
CA PRO A 53 -2.16 4.11 21.36
C PRO A 53 -1.04 3.61 22.28
N SER A 54 -0.74 2.30 22.27
CA SER A 54 0.37 1.70 23.00
C SER A 54 1.68 1.59 22.19
N SER A 55 1.70 2.05 20.94
CA SER A 55 2.86 1.92 20.08
C SER A 55 4.07 2.68 20.63
N PRO A 56 5.26 2.06 20.64
CA PRO A 56 6.49 2.73 21.08
C PRO A 56 6.98 3.81 20.11
N CYS A 57 6.34 3.93 18.95
CA CYS A 57 6.69 4.90 17.93
C CYS A 57 5.94 6.23 18.07
N ILE A 58 4.93 6.31 18.96
CA ILE A 58 4.21 7.56 19.23
C ILE A 58 5.14 8.56 19.89
N ASP A 59 5.12 9.81 19.42
CA ASP A 59 5.92 10.93 19.94
C ASP A 59 7.44 10.61 20.01
N ALA A 60 7.92 9.72 19.15
CA ALA A 60 9.28 9.18 19.26
C ALA A 60 10.26 9.83 18.25
N GLY A 61 9.76 10.60 17.29
CA GLY A 61 10.51 11.21 16.20
C GLY A 61 11.38 12.39 16.61
N ASN A 62 11.77 13.20 15.64
CA ASN A 62 12.68 14.31 15.86
C ASN A 62 11.99 15.40 16.72
N PRO A 63 12.55 15.81 17.87
CA PRO A 63 11.94 16.81 18.74
C PRO A 63 12.03 18.25 18.19
N ASP A 64 12.72 18.49 17.08
CA ASP A 64 12.76 19.80 16.43
C ASP A 64 11.37 20.15 15.87
N ALA A 65 10.86 21.33 16.24
CA ALA A 65 9.52 21.80 15.90
C ALA A 65 9.23 21.85 14.39
N SER A 66 10.26 21.91 13.54
CA SER A 66 10.13 21.83 12.09
C SER A 66 9.60 20.47 11.61
N TYR A 67 9.72 19.43 12.45
CA TYR A 67 9.19 18.10 12.19
C TYR A 67 7.86 17.84 12.89
N ASN A 68 7.33 18.76 13.69
CA ASN A 68 6.11 18.50 14.46
C ASN A 68 4.94 18.09 13.57
N ASP A 69 4.08 17.26 14.16
CA ASP A 69 2.78 16.93 13.59
C ASP A 69 1.90 18.17 13.52
N LEU A 70 0.96 18.12 12.58
CA LEU A 70 -0.04 19.17 12.47
C LEU A 70 -0.93 19.14 13.70
N GLU A 71 -1.09 20.30 14.33
CA GLU A 71 -1.91 20.44 15.52
C GLU A 71 -3.39 20.23 15.22
N ASP A 72 -4.08 19.55 16.15
CA ASP A 72 -5.52 19.40 16.11
C ASP A 72 -6.19 20.75 16.47
N PRO A 73 -6.97 21.36 15.55
CA PRO A 73 -7.61 22.64 15.81
C PRO A 73 -8.62 22.58 16.97
N ASP A 74 -9.17 21.40 17.25
CA ASP A 74 -10.15 21.19 18.32
C ASP A 74 -9.48 20.71 19.63
N ARG A 75 -8.19 20.35 19.58
CA ARG A 75 -7.43 19.86 20.74
C ARG A 75 -5.98 20.39 20.76
N PRO A 76 -5.77 21.65 21.19
CA PRO A 76 -4.45 22.27 21.22
C PRO A 76 -3.42 21.48 22.03
N GLY A 77 -2.19 21.42 21.52
CA GLY A 77 -1.06 20.67 22.10
C GLY A 77 -0.99 19.20 21.69
N PHE A 78 -1.95 18.72 20.89
CA PHE A 78 -1.98 17.35 20.42
C PHE A 78 -1.96 17.27 18.90
N ALA A 79 -1.36 16.21 18.38
CA ALA A 79 -1.40 15.91 16.97
C ALA A 79 -2.83 15.72 16.47
N ARG A 80 -3.06 16.20 15.26
CA ARG A 80 -4.26 15.95 14.47
C ARG A 80 -4.19 14.55 13.89
N PHE A 81 -5.27 13.80 14.07
CA PHE A 81 -5.43 12.47 13.46
C PHE A 81 -5.08 12.51 11.95
N PRO A 82 -4.34 11.53 11.40
CA PRO A 82 -3.99 10.22 11.97
C PRO A 82 -2.72 10.14 12.83
N ALA A 83 -1.97 11.23 12.99
CA ALA A 83 -0.91 11.28 13.98
C ALA A 83 -1.49 11.18 15.40
N MET A 84 -0.72 10.62 16.31
CA MET A 84 -1.14 10.30 17.66
C MET A 84 -0.29 11.04 18.69
N GLY A 85 -0.79 11.17 19.91
CA GLY A 85 -0.03 11.79 20.99
C GLY A 85 0.07 13.31 20.90
N THR A 86 1.24 13.84 21.25
CA THR A 86 1.54 15.28 21.31
C THR A 86 1.87 15.84 19.92
N LEU A 87 2.47 17.03 19.82
CA LEU A 87 2.92 17.58 18.54
C LEU A 87 4.26 17.00 18.08
N ARG A 88 4.96 16.22 18.92
CA ARG A 88 6.21 15.59 18.51
C ARG A 88 5.88 14.49 17.53
N ASN A 89 6.57 14.46 16.39
CA ASN A 89 6.19 13.55 15.34
C ASN A 89 6.35 12.08 15.72
N ASP A 90 5.41 11.28 15.24
CA ASP A 90 5.50 9.83 15.31
C ASP A 90 6.62 9.27 14.41
N MET A 91 7.16 8.12 14.80
CA MET A 91 7.99 7.28 13.94
C MET A 91 7.14 6.17 13.30
N GLY A 92 7.58 5.60 12.19
CA GLY A 92 6.94 4.42 11.60
C GLY A 92 5.71 4.69 10.71
N ALA A 93 4.78 5.58 11.09
CA ALA A 93 3.66 6.01 10.23
C ALA A 93 3.04 7.35 10.66
N TYR A 94 2.57 8.15 9.70
CA TYR A 94 1.83 9.40 9.89
C TYR A 94 2.45 10.48 10.79
N GLY A 95 3.78 10.54 10.90
CA GLY A 95 4.48 11.64 11.57
C GLY A 95 5.04 12.70 10.60
N GLY A 96 5.07 13.96 11.02
CA GLY A 96 5.71 15.07 10.34
C GLY A 96 4.78 16.20 9.90
N PRO A 97 5.33 17.36 9.49
CA PRO A 97 4.56 18.54 9.07
C PRO A 97 3.76 18.31 7.77
N GLY A 98 4.06 17.23 7.04
CA GLY A 98 3.48 16.90 5.73
C GLY A 98 2.31 15.91 5.75
N ILE A 99 1.89 15.40 6.91
CA ILE A 99 0.94 14.28 6.99
C ILE A 99 -0.47 14.63 6.47
N ALA A 100 -0.80 15.91 6.32
CA ALA A 100 -2.05 16.35 5.68
C ALA A 100 -2.14 16.02 4.19
N GLU A 101 -1.01 15.77 3.51
CA GLU A 101 -0.99 15.61 2.05
C GLU A 101 -0.64 14.18 1.59
N TRP A 102 -0.13 13.33 2.48
CA TRP A 102 0.48 12.06 2.10
C TRP A 102 -0.12 10.88 2.88
N ILE A 103 -1.36 10.52 2.53
CA ILE A 103 -1.82 9.14 2.67
C ILE A 103 -0.97 8.30 1.71
N ILE A 104 0.07 7.65 2.24
CA ILE A 104 0.83 6.60 1.55
C ILE A 104 0.77 5.39 2.49
N THR A 105 -0.12 4.44 2.26
CA THR A 105 0.18 3.39 1.28
C THR A 105 -0.36 3.72 -0.09
N GLY A 106 0.55 3.98 -1.04
CA GLY A 106 0.18 4.29 -2.41
C GLY A 106 -0.60 3.15 -3.05
N ILE A 107 -1.93 3.28 -3.13
CA ILE A 107 -2.70 3.58 -4.33
C ILE A 107 -4.08 4.05 -3.85
N LYS A 108 -4.50 5.26 -4.25
CA LYS A 108 -5.87 5.76 -3.96
C LYS A 108 -6.90 4.80 -4.57
N GLU A 109 -7.95 4.48 -3.81
CA GLU A 109 -9.16 3.93 -4.41
C GLU A 109 -9.67 4.96 -5.43
N ASP A 110 -9.77 4.55 -6.70
CA ASP A 110 -10.44 5.36 -7.70
C ASP A 110 -11.94 5.02 -7.62
N THR A 111 -12.62 5.59 -6.62
CA THR A 111 -14.06 5.39 -6.38
C THR A 111 -14.93 6.03 -7.45
N ASN A 112 -14.34 6.80 -8.37
CA ASN A 112 -15.03 7.44 -9.47
C ASN A 112 -15.41 6.41 -10.54
N LEU A 113 -16.42 5.59 -10.27
CA LEU A 113 -17.35 5.24 -11.35
C LEU A 113 -18.05 6.56 -11.72
N PRO A 114 -17.86 7.09 -12.93
CA PRO A 114 -18.34 8.43 -13.21
C PRO A 114 -19.86 8.48 -13.08
N ASN A 115 -20.32 9.49 -12.36
CA ASN A 115 -21.73 9.87 -12.24
C ASN A 115 -22.24 10.45 -13.59
N GLY A 116 -22.33 9.61 -14.62
CA GLY A 116 -22.89 9.96 -15.93
C GLY A 116 -21.91 10.37 -17.02
N ASN A 117 -20.60 10.47 -16.75
CA ASN A 117 -19.56 10.72 -17.75
C ASN A 117 -18.66 9.50 -17.94
N TRP A 118 -19.13 8.51 -18.70
CA TRP A 118 -18.35 7.30 -18.97
C TRP A 118 -16.97 7.65 -19.55
N PRO A 119 -15.88 6.98 -19.10
CA PRO A 119 -14.56 7.22 -19.67
C PRO A 119 -14.57 6.93 -21.17
N ASP A 120 -14.00 7.80 -21.99
CA ASP A 120 -13.85 7.52 -23.43
C ASP A 120 -12.75 6.48 -23.72
N GLN A 121 -12.09 5.98 -22.66
CA GLN A 121 -10.93 5.09 -22.74
C GLN A 121 -11.10 3.87 -21.84
N LEU A 122 -10.31 2.83 -22.15
CA LEU A 122 -10.20 1.66 -21.30
C LEU A 122 -9.61 2.08 -19.95
N GLU A 123 -10.32 1.75 -18.87
CA GLU A 123 -9.81 1.96 -17.51
C GLU A 123 -9.65 0.63 -16.79
N LEU A 124 -8.52 0.45 -16.13
CA LEU A 124 -8.33 -0.58 -15.12
C LEU A 124 -8.17 0.14 -13.79
N TYR A 125 -9.03 -0.15 -12.82
CA TYR A 125 -8.97 0.50 -11.52
C TYR A 125 -8.07 -0.26 -10.55
N GLN A 126 -7.66 0.40 -9.48
CA GLN A 126 -6.98 -0.29 -8.39
C GLN A 126 -7.91 -1.36 -7.79
N ASN A 127 -7.38 -2.55 -7.53
CA ASN A 127 -8.13 -3.60 -6.85
C ASN A 127 -8.44 -3.18 -5.41
N PHE A 128 -9.62 -3.56 -4.90
CA PHE A 128 -10.01 -3.28 -3.53
C PHE A 128 -10.63 -4.51 -2.86
N PRO A 129 -10.23 -4.87 -1.63
CA PRO A 129 -9.14 -4.24 -0.85
C PRO A 129 -7.75 -4.48 -1.46
N ASN A 130 -6.77 -3.65 -1.08
CA ASN A 130 -5.34 -3.83 -1.37
C ASN A 130 -4.49 -3.09 -0.31
N PRO A 131 -3.66 -3.78 0.50
CA PRO A 131 -3.47 -5.22 0.56
C PRO A 131 -4.77 -5.99 0.87
N PHE A 132 -4.83 -7.28 0.53
CA PHE A 132 -6.06 -8.08 0.70
C PHE A 132 -5.80 -9.46 1.29
N ASN A 133 -6.80 -10.03 1.96
CA ASN A 133 -6.77 -11.38 2.53
C ASN A 133 -8.19 -12.03 2.52
N PRO A 134 -8.40 -13.18 1.86
CA PRO A 134 -7.71 -13.65 0.66
C PRO A 134 -8.35 -13.07 -0.61
N THR A 135 -9.37 -12.21 -0.48
CA THR A 135 -10.22 -11.80 -1.60
C THR A 135 -10.07 -10.31 -1.94
N THR A 136 -9.97 -10.00 -3.23
CA THR A 136 -10.00 -8.63 -3.77
C THR A 136 -10.87 -8.53 -5.01
N THR A 137 -11.41 -7.35 -5.27
CA THR A 137 -12.20 -7.03 -6.47
C THR A 137 -11.38 -6.16 -7.41
N ILE A 138 -11.23 -6.59 -8.66
CA ILE A 138 -10.63 -5.82 -9.75
C ILE A 138 -11.77 -5.23 -10.58
N LYS A 139 -11.91 -3.91 -10.58
CA LYS A 139 -12.89 -3.18 -11.40
C LYS A 139 -12.21 -2.65 -12.67
N TYR A 140 -12.97 -2.55 -13.76
CA TYR A 140 -12.51 -1.96 -15.02
C TYR A 140 -13.69 -1.39 -15.80
N PHE A 141 -13.40 -0.47 -16.73
CA PHE A 141 -14.39 0.10 -17.63
C PHE A 141 -13.99 -0.15 -19.09
N LEU A 142 -14.97 -0.59 -19.88
CA LEU A 142 -14.83 -0.79 -21.32
C LEU A 142 -15.57 0.32 -22.09
N PRO A 143 -14.88 1.18 -22.87
CA PRO A 143 -15.54 2.22 -23.66
C PRO A 143 -16.35 1.66 -24.83
N THR A 144 -15.96 0.48 -25.32
CA THR A 144 -16.65 -0.24 -26.38
C THR A 144 -16.68 -1.74 -26.06
N GLY A 145 -17.68 -2.44 -26.59
CA GLY A 145 -17.80 -3.88 -26.39
C GLY A 145 -16.70 -4.66 -27.13
N GLY A 146 -16.20 -5.73 -26.52
CA GLY A 146 -15.13 -6.53 -27.13
C GLY A 146 -14.60 -7.66 -26.26
N LYS A 147 -13.58 -8.35 -26.78
CA LYS A 147 -12.88 -9.42 -26.06
C LYS A 147 -12.03 -8.84 -24.93
N VAL A 148 -12.16 -9.42 -23.73
CA VAL A 148 -11.40 -9.02 -22.55
C VAL A 148 -10.65 -10.21 -21.98
N GLU A 149 -9.37 -10.00 -21.68
CA GLU A 149 -8.56 -10.93 -20.90
C GLU A 149 -8.05 -10.21 -19.65
N ILE A 150 -8.35 -10.76 -18.47
CA ILE A 150 -7.73 -10.33 -17.21
C ILE A 150 -6.83 -11.46 -16.72
N ALA A 151 -5.57 -11.15 -16.44
CA ALA A 151 -4.59 -12.12 -15.98
C ALA A 151 -3.84 -11.61 -14.76
N ILE A 152 -3.50 -12.52 -13.85
CA ILE A 152 -2.71 -12.27 -12.65
C ILE A 152 -1.36 -12.96 -12.79
N PHE A 153 -0.30 -12.29 -12.37
CA PHE A 153 1.08 -12.75 -12.44
C PHE A 153 1.77 -12.57 -11.09
N ASN A 154 2.67 -13.47 -10.73
CA ASN A 154 3.57 -13.25 -9.59
C ASN A 154 4.76 -12.36 -10.00
N ALA A 155 5.63 -12.04 -9.04
CA ALA A 155 6.84 -11.22 -9.27
C ALA A 155 7.82 -11.81 -10.30
N LEU A 156 7.78 -13.12 -10.54
CA LEU A 156 8.60 -13.80 -11.56
C LEU A 156 7.97 -13.74 -12.97
N GLY A 157 6.81 -13.10 -13.13
CA GLY A 157 6.07 -13.02 -14.39
C GLY A 157 5.31 -14.31 -14.74
N GLN A 158 5.21 -15.26 -13.82
CA GLN A 158 4.44 -16.49 -14.04
C GLN A 158 2.94 -16.19 -13.92
N ARG A 159 2.14 -16.66 -14.87
CA ARG A 159 0.68 -16.48 -14.84
C ARG A 159 0.05 -17.38 -13.78
N ILE A 160 -0.68 -16.76 -12.87
CA ILE A 160 -1.31 -17.37 -11.70
C ILE A 160 -2.78 -17.66 -11.96
N LYS A 161 -3.50 -16.68 -12.52
CA LYS A 161 -4.94 -16.76 -12.80
C LYS A 161 -5.25 -16.07 -14.12
N VAL A 162 -6.23 -16.56 -14.89
CA VAL A 162 -6.73 -15.85 -16.06
C VAL A 162 -8.24 -15.98 -16.22
N TRP A 163 -8.89 -14.86 -16.54
CA TRP A 163 -10.27 -14.81 -17.02
C TRP A 163 -10.27 -14.32 -18.46
N VAL A 164 -10.80 -15.14 -19.36
CA VAL A 164 -10.97 -14.79 -20.77
C VAL A 164 -12.46 -14.69 -21.05
N ASN A 165 -12.93 -13.48 -21.35
CA ASN A 165 -14.27 -13.25 -21.86
C ASN A 165 -14.18 -13.01 -23.38
N PRO A 166 -14.72 -13.91 -24.22
CA PRO A 166 -14.67 -13.75 -25.68
C PRO A 166 -15.39 -12.48 -26.15
N TYR A 167 -16.39 -12.00 -25.41
CA TYR A 167 -17.09 -10.76 -25.69
C TYR A 167 -17.80 -10.21 -24.46
N GLN A 168 -17.57 -8.93 -24.17
CA GLN A 168 -18.17 -8.21 -23.05
C GLN A 168 -18.66 -6.85 -23.54
N GLU A 169 -19.89 -6.46 -23.16
CA GLU A 169 -20.48 -5.19 -23.56
C GLU A 169 -19.69 -3.98 -23.02
N ALA A 170 -19.84 -2.83 -23.66
CA ALA A 170 -19.34 -1.57 -23.10
C ALA A 170 -19.94 -1.32 -21.71
N GLY A 171 -19.17 -0.73 -20.81
CA GLY A 171 -19.63 -0.46 -19.45
C GLY A 171 -18.62 -0.80 -18.36
N ALA A 172 -19.05 -0.61 -17.11
CA ALA A 172 -18.29 -0.96 -15.93
C ALA A 172 -18.45 -2.45 -15.60
N HIS A 173 -17.34 -3.09 -15.26
CA HIS A 173 -17.26 -4.51 -14.99
C HIS A 173 -16.32 -4.81 -13.82
N LYS A 174 -16.41 -6.03 -13.29
CA LYS A 174 -15.53 -6.48 -12.20
C LYS A 174 -15.24 -7.97 -12.28
N VAL A 175 -14.08 -8.36 -11.77
CA VAL A 175 -13.75 -9.74 -11.43
C VAL A 175 -13.27 -9.81 -9.99
N VAL A 176 -13.49 -10.95 -9.34
CA VAL A 176 -13.06 -11.20 -7.96
C VAL A 176 -11.96 -12.24 -7.99
N TRP A 177 -10.84 -11.93 -7.33
CA TRP A 177 -9.77 -12.89 -7.08
C TRP A 177 -9.76 -13.28 -5.61
N ASP A 178 -9.77 -14.58 -5.35
CA ASP A 178 -9.79 -15.21 -4.03
C ASP A 178 -8.41 -15.72 -3.58
N GLY A 179 -7.34 -15.24 -4.24
CA GLY A 179 -5.98 -15.67 -3.94
C GLY A 179 -5.67 -17.11 -4.38
N THR A 180 -6.40 -17.65 -5.37
CA THR A 180 -6.13 -18.98 -5.94
C THR A 180 -5.49 -18.93 -7.33
N THR A 181 -4.83 -20.01 -7.73
CA THR A 181 -4.32 -20.24 -9.08
C THR A 181 -5.44 -20.74 -10.02
N ASP A 182 -5.15 -20.87 -11.32
CA ASP A 182 -6.03 -21.56 -12.28
C ASP A 182 -6.28 -23.04 -11.91
N SER A 183 -5.32 -23.69 -11.22
CA SER A 183 -5.46 -25.06 -10.70
C SER A 183 -6.24 -25.15 -9.38
N GLY A 184 -6.73 -24.03 -8.85
CA GLY A 184 -7.44 -23.98 -7.57
C GLY A 184 -6.53 -24.07 -6.33
N GLN A 185 -5.22 -24.05 -6.53
CA GLN A 185 -4.25 -24.02 -5.43
C GLN A 185 -4.16 -22.61 -4.85
N GLN A 186 -3.75 -22.52 -3.60
CA GLN A 186 -3.58 -21.23 -2.94
C GLN A 186 -2.30 -20.54 -3.40
N ALA A 187 -2.41 -19.26 -3.76
CA ALA A 187 -1.26 -18.39 -3.99
C ALA A 187 -0.65 -17.96 -2.64
N GLY A 188 0.67 -17.78 -2.60
CA GLY A 188 1.37 -17.32 -1.39
C GLY A 188 1.21 -15.83 -1.13
N SER A 189 1.55 -15.36 0.07
CA SER A 189 1.64 -13.93 0.36
C SER A 189 2.71 -13.27 -0.53
N GLY A 190 2.48 -12.02 -0.96
CA GLY A 190 3.48 -11.26 -1.72
C GLY A 190 2.92 -10.32 -2.79
N LEU A 191 3.83 -9.81 -3.62
CA LEU A 191 3.53 -8.90 -4.72
C LEU A 191 3.02 -9.66 -5.95
N TYR A 192 1.89 -9.19 -6.47
CA TYR A 192 1.29 -9.67 -7.70
C TYR A 192 1.02 -8.51 -8.66
N PHE A 193 0.97 -8.82 -9.94
CA PHE A 193 0.55 -7.91 -11.00
C PHE A 193 -0.71 -8.44 -11.65
N TYR A 194 -1.66 -7.56 -11.93
CA TYR A 194 -2.82 -7.91 -12.74
C TYR A 194 -2.89 -7.02 -13.97
N ARG A 195 -3.33 -7.62 -15.06
CA ARG A 195 -3.35 -7.03 -16.40
C ARG A 195 -4.73 -7.18 -17.00
N ILE A 196 -5.24 -6.13 -17.63
CA ILE A 196 -6.34 -6.23 -18.59
C ILE A 196 -5.79 -6.08 -20.01
N ARG A 197 -6.33 -6.86 -20.95
CA ARG A 197 -6.08 -6.75 -22.38
C ARG A 197 -7.40 -6.73 -23.16
N THR A 198 -7.58 -5.74 -24.01
CA THR A 198 -8.68 -5.65 -24.99
C THR A 198 -8.13 -5.10 -26.31
N GLY A 199 -8.33 -5.82 -27.41
CA GLY A 199 -7.75 -5.48 -28.70
C GLY A 199 -6.23 -5.25 -28.62
N GLN A 200 -5.80 -4.01 -28.90
CA GLN A 200 -4.40 -3.56 -28.83
C GLN A 200 -4.04 -2.90 -27.48
N HIS A 201 -5.00 -2.67 -26.60
CA HIS A 201 -4.79 -1.98 -25.34
C HIS A 201 -4.43 -2.96 -24.22
N THR A 202 -3.44 -2.58 -23.41
CA THR A 202 -3.00 -3.34 -22.24
C THR A 202 -2.74 -2.37 -21.10
N ILE A 203 -3.32 -2.65 -19.93
CA ILE A 203 -3.07 -1.88 -18.70
C ILE A 203 -2.68 -2.88 -17.61
N ILE A 204 -1.66 -2.53 -16.82
CA ILE A 204 -1.12 -3.36 -15.73
C ILE A 204 -1.16 -2.56 -14.43
N ARG A 205 -1.52 -3.22 -13.33
CA ARG A 205 -1.46 -2.69 -11.97
C ARG A 205 -0.87 -3.74 -11.02
N LYS A 206 -0.44 -3.28 -9.84
CA LYS A 206 0.13 -4.13 -8.78
C LYS A 206 -0.85 -4.30 -7.63
N MET A 207 -0.74 -5.41 -6.91
CA MET A 207 -1.51 -5.72 -5.71
C MET A 207 -0.69 -6.58 -4.73
N ILE A 208 -1.06 -6.57 -3.46
CA ILE A 208 -0.39 -7.29 -2.39
C ILE A 208 -1.37 -8.25 -1.73
N LEU A 209 -1.08 -9.55 -1.78
CA LEU A 209 -1.82 -10.60 -1.07
C LEU A 209 -1.18 -10.82 0.30
N LEU A 210 -1.99 -10.75 1.35
CA LEU A 210 -1.62 -11.10 2.72
C LEU A 210 -2.32 -12.41 3.10
N ARG A 211 -1.56 -13.33 3.69
CA ARG A 211 -2.04 -14.57 4.32
C ARG A 211 -1.22 -14.82 5.57
#